data_AF-A0A183MCW7-F1
#
_entry.id   AF-A0A183MCW7-F1
#
_cell.length_a   1.000
_cell.length_b   1.000
_cell.length_c   1.000
_cell.angle_alpha   90.00
_cell.angle_beta   90.00
_cell.angle_gamma   90.00
#
_symmetry.space_group_name_H-M   'P 1'
#
loop_
_entity.id
_entity.type
_entity.pdbx_description
1 polymer ?
#
loop_
_entity_poly.entity_id
_entity_poly.type
_entity_poly.pdbx_seq_one_letter_code
_entity_poly.pdbx_strand_id
1 'polypeptide(L)' 'MAPEVASIESRGSGYDGKCDIWGVGITAIEYAELQPPMFDLDPRKALQILGSRNYKPPSLQDRHKWLVIFFL' A
#
# COMPACT_ATOMS: atom_id res chain seq x y z
N MET A 1 -0.03 -6.42 1.17
CA MET A 1 -1.16 -6.83 0.33
C MET A 1 -1.57 -5.66 -0.55
N ALA A 2 -1.90 -5.90 -1.82
CA ALA A 2 -2.30 -4.86 -2.76
C ALA A 2 -3.84 -4.62 -2.73
N PRO A 3 -4.33 -3.44 -3.16
CA PRO A 3 -5.75 -3.09 -3.10
C PRO A 3 -6.67 -4.09 -3.81
N GLU A 4 -6.26 -4.55 -4.99
CA GLU A 4 -6.99 -5.52 -5.81
C GLU A 4 -7.12 -6.89 -5.13
N VAL A 5 -6.14 -7.26 -4.29
CA VAL A 5 -6.10 -8.49 -3.50
C VAL A 5 -6.97 -8.37 -2.25
N ALA A 6 -7.12 -7.16 -1.71
CA ALA A 6 -7.94 -6.88 -0.53
C ALA A 6 -9.42 -6.61 -0.85
N SER A 7 -9.73 -6.24 -2.10
CA SER A 7 -11.09 -5.94 -2.54
C SER A 7 -11.99 -7.18 -2.51
N ILE A 8 -13.15 -7.04 -1.86
CA ILE A 8 -14.19 -8.08 -1.79
C ILE A 8 -14.91 -8.24 -3.14
N GLU A 9 -14.91 -7.20 -3.98
CA GLU A 9 -15.50 -7.24 -5.32
C GLU A 9 -14.64 -8.06 -6.30
N SER A 10 -13.34 -8.20 -6.00
CA SER A 10 -12.39 -9.04 -6.73
C SER A 10 -12.60 -10.52 -6.38
N ARG A 11 -13.56 -11.19 -7.03
CA ARG A 11 -13.86 -12.62 -6.82
C ARG A 11 -12.76 -13.57 -7.34
N GLY A 12 -11.59 -13.57 -6.72
CA GLY A 12 -10.55 -14.60 -6.89
C GLY A 12 -9.65 -14.48 -8.13
N SER A 13 -9.95 -13.59 -9.09
CA SER A 13 -9.08 -13.28 -10.24
C SER A 13 -8.21 -12.03 -10.05
N GLY A 14 -8.16 -11.47 -8.83
CA GLY A 14 -7.50 -10.19 -8.52
C GLY A 14 -6.03 -10.30 -8.11
N TYR A 15 -5.44 -11.50 -8.14
CA TYR A 15 -4.03 -11.69 -7.83
C TYR A 15 -3.26 -11.95 -9.13
N ASP A 16 -2.39 -11.02 -9.49
CA ASP A 16 -1.40 -11.18 -10.56
C ASP A 16 -0.01 -10.74 -10.03
N GLY A 17 1.04 -10.91 -10.83
CA GLY A 17 2.40 -10.54 -10.42
C GLY A 17 2.60 -9.04 -10.12
N LYS A 18 1.63 -8.16 -10.41
CA LYS A 18 1.73 -6.73 -10.08
C LYS A 18 1.56 -6.48 -8.58
N CYS A 19 0.95 -7.41 -7.84
CA CYS A 19 0.85 -7.28 -6.39
C CYS A 19 2.23 -7.28 -5.70
N ASP A 20 3.23 -7.91 -6.32
CA ASP A 20 4.61 -7.91 -5.81
C ASP A 20 5.26 -6.54 -6.02
N ILE A 21 4.97 -5.87 -7.15
CA ILE A 21 5.41 -4.48 -7.39
C ILE A 21 4.81 -3.55 -6.34
N TRP A 22 3.53 -3.73 -6.02
CA TRP A 22 2.89 -3.01 -4.92
C TRP A 22 3.59 -3.28 -3.58
N GLY A 23 3.89 -4.56 -3.29
CA GLY A 23 4.62 -4.97 -2.09
C GLY A 23 5.97 -4.25 -1.97
N VAL A 24 6.75 -4.19 -3.05
CA VAL A 24 8.03 -3.47 -3.10
C VAL A 24 7.85 -1.99 -2.79
N GLY A 25 6.81 -1.33 -3.31
CA GLY A 25 6.51 0.07 -3.00
C GLY A 25 6.23 0.30 -1.51
N ILE A 26 5.48 -0.62 -0.88
CA ILE A 26 5.21 -0.57 0.56
C ILE A 26 6.49 -0.79 1.37
N THR A 27 7.33 -1.76 0.99
CA THR A 27 8.63 -2.00 1.64
C THR A 27 9.59 -0.82 1.48
N ALA A 28 9.56 -0.12 0.35
CA ALA A 28 10.36 1.09 0.16
C ALA A 28 9.92 2.21 1.12
N ILE A 29 8.61 2.38 1.35
CA ILE A 29 8.09 3.31 2.36
C ILE A 29 8.49 2.88 3.77
N GLU A 30 8.41 1.58 4.07
CA GLU A 30 8.83 1.02 5.35
C GLU A 30 10.31 1.29 5.63
N TYR A 31 11.20 1.16 4.65
CA TYR A 31 12.61 1.53 4.82
C TYR A 31 12.83 3.02 5.05
N ALA A 32 11.99 3.87 4.45
CA ALA A 32 12.09 5.32 4.61
C ALA A 32 11.53 5.80 5.96
N GLU A 33 10.45 5.20 6.44
CA GLU A 33 9.68 5.67 7.61
C GLU A 33 9.76 4.74 8.82
N LEU A 34 10.54 3.66 8.73
CA LEU A 34 10.71 2.60 9.72
C LEU A 34 9.44 1.78 10.05
N GLN A 35 8.37 2.01 9.31
CA GLN A 35 7.11 1.29 9.44
C GLN A 35 6.31 1.38 8.13
N PRO A 36 5.52 0.36 7.78
CA PRO A 36 4.63 0.44 6.63
C PRO A 36 3.47 1.41 6.91
N PRO A 37 2.79 1.89 5.86
CA PRO A 37 1.55 2.65 6.01
C PRO A 37 0.49 1.86 6.80
N MET A 38 -0.29 2.55 7.63
CA MET A 38 -1.37 1.95 8.45
C MET A 38 -0.90 0.95 9.54
N PHE A 39 0.38 0.98 9.94
CA PHE A 39 0.94 0.06 10.94
C PHE A 39 0.19 0.03 12.28
N ASP A 40 -0.26 1.20 12.78
CA ASP A 40 -0.96 1.31 14.07
C ASP A 40 -2.45 0.91 14.01
N LEU A 41 -2.99 0.59 12.83
CA LEU A 41 -4.38 0.19 12.71
C LEU A 41 -4.56 -1.29 13.05
N ASP A 42 -5.72 -1.60 13.64
CA ASP A 42 -6.18 -2.99 13.72
C ASP A 42 -6.14 -3.63 12.31
N PRO A 43 -5.60 -4.85 12.16
CA PRO A 43 -5.43 -5.47 10.84
C PRO A 43 -6.72 -5.52 10.00
N ARG A 44 -7.90 -5.73 10.62
CA ARG A 44 -9.16 -5.71 9.87
C ARG A 44 -9.51 -4.33 9.36
N LYS A 45 -9.23 -3.26 10.13
CA LYS A 45 -9.45 -1.88 9.70
C LYS A 45 -8.53 -1.51 8.54
N ALA A 46 -7.26 -1.91 8.59
CA ALA A 46 -6.32 -1.69 7.50
C ALA A 46 -6.80 -2.36 6.20
N LEU A 47 -7.28 -3.61 6.29
CA LEU A 47 -7.85 -4.33 5.15
C LEU A 47 -9.11 -3.65 4.58
N GLN A 48 -10.00 -3.18 5.45
CA GLN A 48 -11.21 -2.47 5.02
C GLN A 48 -10.89 -1.18 4.26
N ILE A 49 -9.89 -0.41 4.71
CA ILE A 49 -9.45 0.80 4.03
C ILE A 49 -8.81 0.45 2.69
N LEU A 50 -7.92 -0.54 2.69
CA LEU A 50 -7.17 -0.98 1.50
C LEU A 50 -8.10 -1.48 0.38
N GLY A 51 -9.16 -2.23 0.72
CA GLY A 51 -10.14 -2.73 -0.24
C GLY A 51 -11.25 -1.74 -0.60
N SER A 52 -11.21 -0.49 -0.11
CA SER A 52 -12.26 0.49 -0.36
C SER A 52 -12.14 1.13 -1.75
N ARG A 53 -13.29 1.46 -2.37
CA ARG A 53 -13.33 2.10 -3.71
C ARG A 53 -12.63 3.46 -3.76
N ASN A 54 -12.55 4.16 -2.63
CA ASN A 54 -11.93 5.48 -2.51
C ASN A 54 -10.51 5.43 -1.96
N TYR A 55 -9.89 4.24 -1.95
CA TYR A 55 -8.53 4.06 -1.48
C TYR A 55 -7.56 4.96 -2.26
N LYS A 56 -6.70 5.66 -1.53
CA LYS A 56 -5.60 6.46 -2.08
C LYS A 56 -4.29 5.75 -1.75
N PRO A 57 -3.41 5.49 -2.73
CA PRO A 57 -2.09 4.96 -2.47
C PRO A 57 -1.32 5.84 -1.47
N PRO A 58 -0.53 5.24 -0.57
CA PRO A 58 0.26 5.97 0.39
C PRO A 58 1.37 6.73 -0.33
N SER A 59 1.81 7.83 0.28
CA SER A 59 3.00 8.56 -0.13
C SER A 59 3.85 8.83 1.10
N LEU A 60 5.15 9.05 0.89
CA LEU A 60 6.04 9.48 1.96
C LEU A 60 5.50 10.76 2.63
N GLN A 61 5.53 10.78 3.96
CA GLN A 61 5.03 11.86 4.81
C GLN A 61 5.83 13.14 4.59
N ASP A 62 7.15 13.02 4.49
CA ASP A 62 8.06 14.13 4.27
C ASP A 62 8.76 14.01 2.91
N ARG A 63 8.09 14.50 1.87
CA ARG A 63 8.59 14.40 0.50
C ARG A 63 9.91 15.13 0.25
N HIS A 64 10.26 16.12 1.07
CA HIS A 64 11.48 16.90 0.88
C HIS A 64 12.73 16.19 1.38
N LYS A 65 12.58 15.18 2.25
CA LYS A 65 13.69 14.34 2.73
C LYS A 65 14.19 13.34 1.70
N TRP A 66 13.40 13.05 0.67
CA TRP A 66 13.67 11.94 -0.26
C TRP A 66 13.82 12.44 -1.69
N LEU A 67 14.64 11.72 -2.46
CA LEU A 67 14.86 12.02 -3.86
C LEU A 67 13.57 11.85 -4.67
N VAL A 68 13.41 12.65 -5.73
CA VAL A 68 12.21 12.68 -6.57
C VAL A 68 11.87 11.30 -7.16
N ILE A 69 12.86 10.44 -7.35
CA ILE A 69 12.69 9.09 -7.90
C ILE A 69 11.84 8.17 -7.00
N PHE A 70 11.68 8.50 -5.71
CA PHE A 70 10.80 7.75 -4.79
C PHE A 70 9.30 8.04 -4.99
N PHE A 71 8.92 8.90 -5.94
CA PHE A 71 7.52 9.30 -6.19
C PHE A 71 6.96 8.85 -7.55
N LEU A 72 7.72 8.07 -8.34
CA LEU A 72 7.26 7.46 -9.59
C LEU A 72 6.37 6.23 -9.32
#